data_AF-A0A0P8B9Z8-F1
#
_entry.id   AF-A0A0P8B9Z8-F1
#
_cell.length_a   1.000
_cell.length_b   1.000
_cell.length_c   1.000
_cell.angle_alpha   90.00
_cell.angle_beta   90.00
_cell.angle_gamma   90.00
#
_symmetry.space_group_name_H-M   'P 1'
#
loop_
_entity.id
_entity.type
_entity.pdbx_description
1 polymer ?
#
loop_
_entity_poly.entity_id
_entity_poly.type
_entity_poly.pdbx_seq_one_letter_code
_entity_poly.pdbx_strand_id
1 'polypeptide(L)'
;MLTNSDIETLEDILFAEPWGEDALDFFGLHGVVCASVVGPVSLAAEDIFRLATGADELPDGKLPEIFTRCITQMTRDMAQALDMGQPLELPEPEDGDPMNALENWCAGFVDTFLEHEESWLEEADEDEVADLMVPMLTLSGLFEDEDFQNVRNDAALSDRMAEAIPDSLTDLYLLFHAPD
;
A
#
# COMPACT_ATOMS: atom_id res chain seq x y z
N MET A 1 -12.85 6.30 5.64
CA MET A 1 -11.76 6.34 6.63
C MET A 1 -12.12 5.52 7.86
N LEU A 2 -11.14 4.79 8.38
CA LEU A 2 -11.25 4.07 9.66
C LEU A 2 -11.23 5.06 10.85
N THR A 3 -11.70 4.62 12.02
CA THR A 3 -11.57 5.40 13.25
C THR A 3 -10.23 5.12 13.94
N ASN A 4 -9.73 6.03 14.79
CA ASN A 4 -8.49 5.77 15.55
C ASN A 4 -8.58 4.47 16.37
N SER A 5 -9.75 4.16 16.95
CA SER A 5 -9.96 2.90 17.68
C SER A 5 -9.88 1.67 16.77
N ASP A 6 -10.28 1.79 15.50
CA ASP A 6 -10.12 0.71 14.53
C ASP A 6 -8.63 0.51 14.19
N ILE A 7 -7.88 1.61 14.04
CA ILE A 7 -6.44 1.60 13.74
C ILE A 7 -5.67 0.96 14.91
N GLU A 8 -5.90 1.41 16.14
CA GLU A 8 -5.30 0.82 17.35
C GLU A 8 -5.56 -0.70 17.43
N THR A 9 -6.78 -1.13 17.10
CA THR A 9 -7.12 -2.57 17.12
C THR A 9 -6.44 -3.35 15.99
N LEU A 10 -6.22 -2.73 14.82
CA LEU A 10 -5.45 -3.34 13.73
C LEU A 10 -3.99 -3.49 14.12
N GLU A 11 -3.38 -2.47 14.72
CA GLU A 11 -2.00 -2.53 15.21
C GLU A 11 -1.82 -3.62 16.27
N ASP A 12 -2.76 -3.76 17.22
CA ASP A 12 -2.75 -4.86 18.19
C ASP A 12 -2.74 -6.25 17.53
N ILE A 13 -3.38 -6.39 16.36
CA ILE A 13 -3.39 -7.65 15.59
C ILE A 13 -2.09 -7.84 14.82
N LEU A 14 -1.59 -6.78 14.17
CA LEU A 14 -0.35 -6.82 13.39
C LEU A 14 0.86 -7.10 14.30
N PHE A 15 0.90 -6.52 15.49
CA PHE A 15 2.02 -6.70 16.43
C PHE A 15 1.85 -7.89 17.39
N ALA A 16 0.87 -8.76 17.17
CA ALA A 16 0.69 -9.98 17.97
C ALA A 16 1.77 -11.03 17.67
N GLU A 17 2.15 -11.82 18.67
CA GLU A 17 2.94 -13.04 18.43
C GLU A 17 2.12 -14.07 17.62
N PRO A 18 2.74 -14.84 16.71
CA PRO A 18 4.19 -14.97 16.49
C PRO A 18 4.80 -14.06 15.40
N TRP A 19 4.02 -13.22 14.72
CA TRP A 19 4.49 -12.47 13.54
C TRP A 19 4.90 -11.02 13.81
N GLY A 20 4.53 -10.46 14.97
CA GLY A 20 4.64 -9.01 15.21
C GLY A 20 6.04 -8.37 15.08
N GLU A 21 7.12 -9.15 15.01
CA GLU A 21 8.47 -8.61 14.73
C GLU A 21 8.67 -8.26 13.24
N ASP A 22 8.05 -9.01 12.34
CA ASP A 22 8.20 -8.87 10.88
C ASP A 22 6.95 -8.27 10.20
N ALA A 23 5.90 -8.00 10.98
CA ALA A 23 4.65 -7.46 10.47
C ALA A 23 4.77 -5.97 10.09
N LEU A 24 4.04 -5.59 9.04
CA LEU A 24 3.82 -4.20 8.69
C LEU A 24 3.05 -3.48 9.79
N ASP A 25 3.28 -2.17 9.90
CA ASP A 25 2.41 -1.29 10.67
C ASP A 25 1.13 -0.93 9.90
N PHE A 26 0.30 -0.05 10.47
CA PHE A 26 -0.92 0.39 9.79
C PHE A 26 -0.65 1.08 8.44
N PHE A 27 0.44 1.84 8.31
CA PHE A 27 0.78 2.53 7.07
C PHE A 27 1.13 1.54 5.97
N GLY A 28 1.97 0.55 6.27
CA GLY A 28 2.29 -0.54 5.36
C GLY A 28 1.06 -1.36 4.98
N LEU A 29 0.21 -1.73 5.94
CA LEU A 29 -1.07 -2.41 5.65
C LEU A 29 -1.96 -1.57 4.72
N HIS A 30 -2.03 -0.26 4.93
CA HIS A 30 -2.79 0.63 4.05
C HIS A 30 -2.18 0.68 2.63
N GLY A 31 -0.85 0.62 2.50
CA GLY A 31 -0.16 0.47 1.23
C GLY A 31 -0.54 -0.82 0.49
N VAL A 32 -0.56 -1.95 1.21
CA VAL A 32 -1.01 -3.26 0.68
C VAL A 32 -2.43 -3.20 0.14
N VAL A 33 -3.36 -2.64 0.94
CA VAL A 33 -4.76 -2.50 0.52
C VAL A 33 -4.88 -1.58 -0.69
N CYS A 34 -4.11 -0.49 -0.74
CA CYS A 34 -4.11 0.43 -1.87
C CYS A 34 -3.65 -0.28 -3.16
N ALA A 35 -2.53 -1.00 -3.12
CA ALA A 35 -2.04 -1.77 -4.27
C ALA A 35 -3.07 -2.79 -4.77
N SER A 36 -3.76 -3.47 -3.85
CA SER A 36 -4.87 -4.39 -4.20
C SER A 36 -6.10 -3.68 -4.81
N VAL A 37 -6.26 -2.37 -4.63
CA VAL A 37 -7.37 -1.58 -5.18
C VAL A 37 -7.00 -0.96 -6.51
N VAL A 38 -5.76 -0.49 -6.68
CA VAL A 38 -5.31 0.21 -7.90
C VAL A 38 -4.75 -0.72 -8.96
N GLY A 39 -4.22 -1.87 -8.55
CA GLY A 39 -3.65 -2.85 -9.45
C GLY A 39 -4.68 -3.79 -10.08
N PRO A 40 -4.22 -4.65 -11.01
CA PRO A 40 -5.10 -5.58 -11.73
C PRO A 40 -5.68 -6.70 -10.85
N VAL A 41 -5.07 -6.98 -9.70
CA VAL A 41 -5.43 -8.11 -8.83
C VAL A 41 -6.09 -7.62 -7.54
N SER A 42 -7.37 -7.98 -7.37
CA SER A 42 -8.09 -7.78 -6.11
C SER A 42 -7.83 -8.93 -5.14
N LEU A 43 -7.20 -8.63 -4.01
CA LEU A 43 -6.78 -9.60 -3.01
C LEU A 43 -7.90 -9.90 -2.00
N ALA A 44 -7.95 -11.15 -1.54
CA ALA A 44 -8.77 -11.49 -0.39
C ALA A 44 -8.13 -10.95 0.90
N ALA A 45 -8.96 -10.70 1.92
CA ALA A 45 -8.46 -10.25 3.23
C ALA A 45 -7.45 -11.22 3.85
N GLU A 46 -7.51 -12.51 3.49
CA GLU A 46 -6.60 -13.55 3.96
C GLU A 46 -5.20 -13.40 3.35
N ASP A 47 -5.12 -13.04 2.07
CA ASP A 47 -3.86 -12.78 1.37
C ASP A 47 -3.24 -11.46 1.85
N ILE A 48 -4.06 -10.43 2.06
CA ILE A 48 -3.64 -9.15 2.66
C ILE A 48 -3.07 -9.38 4.07
N PHE A 49 -3.70 -10.23 4.88
CA PHE A 49 -3.18 -10.58 6.19
C PHE A 49 -1.82 -11.26 6.11
N ARG A 50 -1.67 -12.23 5.20
CA ARG A 50 -0.39 -12.96 4.99
C ARG A 50 0.71 -12.01 4.55
N LEU A 51 0.45 -11.11 3.60
CA LEU A 51 1.39 -10.09 3.17
C LEU A 51 1.77 -9.15 4.33
N ALA A 52 0.79 -8.65 5.07
CA ALA A 52 1.03 -7.71 6.15
C ALA A 52 1.71 -8.32 7.38
N THR A 53 1.69 -9.65 7.56
CA THR A 53 2.27 -10.32 8.74
C THR A 53 3.44 -11.24 8.42
N GLY A 54 3.67 -11.58 7.15
CA GLY A 54 4.58 -12.65 6.76
C GLY A 54 4.14 -14.05 7.22
N ALA A 55 2.93 -14.21 7.74
CA ALA A 55 2.47 -15.47 8.30
C ALA A 55 2.02 -16.49 7.23
N ASP A 56 2.48 -17.73 7.35
CA ASP A 56 2.05 -18.86 6.50
C ASP A 56 0.63 -19.36 6.82
N GLU A 57 0.09 -19.06 8.00
CA GLU A 57 -1.21 -19.53 8.45
C GLU A 57 -1.99 -18.42 9.17
N LEU A 58 -3.32 -18.50 9.11
CA LEU A 58 -4.18 -17.57 9.84
C LEU A 58 -4.25 -17.93 11.33
N PRO A 59 -4.40 -16.94 12.24
CA PRO A 59 -4.62 -17.21 13.66
C PRO A 59 -5.80 -18.14 13.89
N ASP A 60 -5.60 -19.25 14.62
CA ASP A 60 -6.64 -20.24 14.90
C ASP A 60 -7.45 -20.68 13.66
N GLY A 61 -6.85 -20.61 12.46
CA GLY A 61 -7.46 -20.95 11.19
C GLY A 61 -8.51 -19.96 10.66
N LYS A 62 -8.63 -18.75 11.22
CA LYS A 62 -9.56 -17.72 10.72
C LYS A 62 -9.09 -16.30 11.00
N LEU A 63 -9.47 -15.36 10.14
CA LEU A 63 -9.20 -13.95 10.40
C LEU A 63 -10.03 -13.39 11.56
N PRO A 64 -9.47 -12.45 12.34
CA PRO A 64 -10.27 -11.60 13.21
C PRO A 64 -11.35 -10.84 12.42
N GLU A 65 -12.58 -10.81 12.92
CA GLU A 65 -13.70 -10.13 12.25
C GLU A 65 -13.42 -8.64 12.04
N ILE A 66 -12.74 -8.01 13.00
CA ILE A 66 -12.34 -6.60 12.93
C ILE A 66 -11.37 -6.35 11.77
N PHE A 67 -10.38 -7.22 11.57
CA PHE A 67 -9.43 -7.11 10.46
C PHE A 67 -10.18 -7.14 9.12
N THR A 68 -10.99 -8.17 8.91
CA THR A 68 -11.79 -8.33 7.67
C THR A 68 -12.70 -7.13 7.41
N ARG A 69 -13.36 -6.62 8.46
CA ARG A 69 -14.22 -5.43 8.37
C ARG A 69 -13.42 -4.20 7.94
N CYS A 70 -12.27 -3.96 8.55
CA CYS A 70 -11.44 -2.79 8.26
C CYS A 70 -10.86 -2.85 6.84
N ILE A 71 -10.35 -4.00 6.40
CA ILE A 71 -9.90 -4.20 5.02
C ILE A 71 -11.05 -3.90 4.04
N THR A 72 -12.22 -4.52 4.25
CA THR A 72 -13.40 -4.29 3.40
C THR A 72 -13.81 -2.81 3.35
N GLN A 73 -13.68 -2.10 4.47
CA GLN A 73 -13.98 -0.68 4.53
C GLN A 73 -12.95 0.15 3.76
N MET A 74 -11.65 -0.07 3.96
CA MET A 74 -10.59 0.63 3.23
C MET A 74 -10.70 0.39 1.72
N THR A 75 -10.82 -0.86 1.28
CA THR A 75 -10.97 -1.22 -0.14
C THR A 75 -12.14 -0.47 -0.78
N ARG A 76 -13.32 -0.49 -0.13
CA ARG A 76 -14.50 0.20 -0.64
C ARG A 76 -14.30 1.71 -0.69
N ASP A 77 -13.78 2.29 0.39
CA ASP A 77 -13.63 3.74 0.50
C ASP A 77 -12.61 4.27 -0.55
N MET A 78 -11.51 3.55 -0.79
CA MET A 78 -10.51 3.87 -1.83
C MET A 78 -11.07 3.74 -3.24
N ALA A 79 -11.68 2.59 -3.56
CA ALA A 79 -12.26 2.35 -4.88
C ALA A 79 -13.34 3.40 -5.21
N GLN A 80 -14.18 3.75 -4.22
CA GLN A 80 -15.20 4.78 -4.39
C GLN A 80 -14.60 6.17 -4.69
N ALA A 81 -13.50 6.54 -4.04
CA ALA A 81 -12.85 7.83 -4.29
C ALA A 81 -12.28 7.87 -5.72
N LEU A 82 -11.59 6.82 -6.13
CA LEU A 82 -10.99 6.69 -7.46
C LEU A 82 -12.04 6.64 -8.58
N ASP A 83 -13.14 5.91 -8.38
CA ASP A 83 -14.30 5.89 -9.29
C ASP A 83 -14.90 7.29 -9.50
N MET A 84 -14.80 8.17 -8.50
CA MET A 84 -15.24 9.56 -8.59
C MET A 84 -14.17 10.51 -9.14
N GLY A 85 -13.00 9.98 -9.55
CA GLY A 85 -11.84 10.76 -9.99
C GLY A 85 -11.25 11.63 -8.88
N GLN A 86 -11.42 11.23 -7.61
CA GLN A 86 -10.83 11.91 -6.47
C GLN A 86 -9.49 11.26 -6.13
N PRO A 87 -8.41 12.05 -5.94
CA PRO A 87 -7.14 11.50 -5.49
C PRO A 87 -7.30 10.89 -4.10
N LEU A 88 -6.56 9.82 -3.83
CA LEU A 88 -6.56 9.20 -2.50
C LEU A 88 -5.83 10.10 -1.49
N GLU A 89 -6.41 10.21 -0.30
CA GLU A 89 -5.74 10.79 0.87
C GLU A 89 -4.99 9.68 1.59
N LEU A 90 -3.66 9.83 1.72
CA LEU A 90 -2.83 8.89 2.48
C LEU A 90 -3.00 9.11 3.99
N PRO A 91 -2.86 8.07 4.82
CA PRO A 91 -2.93 8.20 6.27
C PRO A 91 -1.78 9.08 6.79
N GLU A 92 -2.12 10.09 7.60
CA GLU A 92 -1.15 10.97 8.26
C GLU A 92 -0.80 10.46 9.66
N PRO A 93 0.49 10.44 10.06
CA PRO A 93 0.88 10.02 11.40
C PRO A 93 0.62 11.10 12.45
N GLU A 94 0.28 10.69 13.67
CA GLU A 94 0.04 11.61 14.80
C GLU A 94 1.32 12.17 15.42
N ASP A 95 2.46 11.48 15.23
CA ASP A 95 3.74 11.80 15.86
C ASP A 95 4.59 12.85 15.09
N GLY A 96 4.14 13.23 13.90
CA GLY A 96 4.80 14.23 13.08
C GLY A 96 6.02 13.73 12.29
N ASP A 97 6.14 12.42 12.06
CA ASP A 97 7.12 11.84 11.11
C ASP A 97 6.44 11.33 9.82
N PRO A 98 5.95 12.24 8.96
CA PRO A 98 5.21 11.86 7.74
C PRO A 98 6.06 11.07 6.75
N MET A 99 7.39 11.23 6.76
CA MET A 99 8.26 10.54 5.81
C MET A 99 8.46 9.08 6.22
N ASN A 100 8.58 8.77 7.51
CA ASN A 100 8.64 7.38 7.96
C ASN A 100 7.32 6.63 7.68
N ALA A 101 6.18 7.26 7.97
CA ALA A 101 4.87 6.70 7.61
C ALA A 101 4.73 6.46 6.10
N LEU A 102 5.21 7.40 5.29
CA LEU A 102 5.19 7.28 3.83
C LEU A 102 6.12 6.18 3.31
N GLU A 103 7.31 6.02 3.90
CA GLU A 103 8.24 4.94 3.58
C GLU A 103 7.58 3.58 3.85
N ASN A 104 6.98 3.38 5.03
CA ASN A 104 6.28 2.15 5.38
C ASN A 104 5.09 1.88 4.45
N TRP A 105 4.33 2.93 4.11
CA TRP A 105 3.24 2.84 3.14
C TRP A 105 3.74 2.40 1.75
N CYS A 106 4.82 2.99 1.27
CA CYS A 106 5.42 2.65 -0.02
C CYS A 106 5.97 1.22 0.00
N ALA A 107 6.57 0.78 1.10
CA ALA A 107 7.04 -0.60 1.25
C ALA A 107 5.89 -1.61 1.11
N GLY A 108 4.79 -1.43 1.86
CA GLY A 108 3.63 -2.33 1.75
C GLY A 108 2.99 -2.33 0.37
N PHE A 109 2.94 -1.17 -0.30
CA PHE A 109 2.48 -1.07 -1.69
C PHE A 109 3.38 -1.86 -2.65
N VAL A 110 4.70 -1.64 -2.57
CA VAL A 110 5.69 -2.27 -3.44
C VAL A 110 5.76 -3.78 -3.23
N ASP A 111 5.71 -4.26 -1.99
CA ASP A 111 5.70 -5.70 -1.70
C ASP A 111 4.50 -6.38 -2.36
N THR A 112 3.34 -5.72 -2.37
CA THR A 112 2.13 -6.23 -3.04
C THR A 112 2.25 -6.22 -4.56
N PHE A 113 2.88 -5.18 -5.12
CA PHE A 113 3.23 -5.15 -6.54
C PHE A 113 4.15 -6.32 -6.91
N LEU A 114 5.22 -6.55 -6.13
CA LEU A 114 6.20 -7.60 -6.40
C LEU A 114 5.60 -9.01 -6.33
N GLU A 115 4.67 -9.26 -5.39
CA GLU A 115 3.97 -10.55 -5.29
C GLU A 115 3.12 -10.85 -6.53
N HIS A 116 2.66 -9.80 -7.24
CA HIS A 116 1.77 -9.90 -8.40
C HIS A 116 2.36 -9.27 -9.67
N GLU A 117 3.69 -9.14 -9.76
CA GLU A 117 4.39 -8.37 -10.78
C GLU A 117 3.99 -8.80 -12.20
N GLU A 118 3.91 -10.10 -12.45
CA GLU A 118 3.51 -10.65 -13.76
C GLU A 118 2.16 -10.08 -14.22
N SER A 119 1.15 -10.02 -13.33
CA SER A 119 -0.16 -9.46 -13.68
C SER A 119 -0.09 -7.95 -13.93
N TRP A 120 0.70 -7.22 -13.14
CA TRP A 120 0.89 -5.78 -13.33
C TRP A 120 1.54 -5.43 -14.66
N LEU A 121 2.52 -6.22 -15.12
CA LEU A 121 3.26 -5.94 -16.36
C LEU A 121 2.61 -6.55 -17.61
N GLU A 122 1.73 -7.56 -17.47
CA GLU A 122 1.05 -8.18 -18.61
C GLU A 122 -0.33 -7.58 -18.94
N GLU A 123 -1.04 -7.04 -17.95
CA GLU A 123 -2.42 -6.54 -18.15
C GLU A 123 -2.49 -5.09 -18.65
N ALA A 124 -1.37 -4.36 -18.64
CA ALA A 124 -1.25 -2.99 -19.13
C ALA A 124 0.09 -2.76 -19.85
N ASP A 125 0.35 -1.53 -20.31
CA ASP A 125 1.64 -1.17 -20.91
C ASP A 125 2.75 -1.15 -19.84
N GLU A 126 3.75 -2.03 -20.00
CA GLU A 126 4.85 -2.22 -19.03
C GLU A 126 5.62 -0.92 -18.76
N ASP A 127 5.90 -0.12 -19.79
CA ASP A 127 6.66 1.13 -19.65
C ASP A 127 5.82 2.16 -18.86
N GLU A 128 4.51 2.23 -19.13
CA GLU A 128 3.59 3.12 -18.40
C GLU A 128 3.43 2.72 -16.93
N VAL A 129 3.29 1.43 -16.64
CA VAL A 129 3.25 0.92 -15.26
C VAL A 129 4.56 1.23 -14.54
N ALA A 130 5.70 0.97 -15.17
CA ALA A 130 7.02 1.23 -14.59
C ALA A 130 7.20 2.72 -14.23
N ASP A 131 6.81 3.63 -15.12
CA ASP A 131 6.89 5.07 -14.90
C ASP A 131 6.01 5.52 -13.72
N LEU A 132 4.77 5.02 -13.64
CA LEU A 132 3.83 5.34 -12.56
C LEU A 132 4.26 4.76 -11.20
N MET A 133 5.01 3.66 -11.20
CA MET A 133 5.51 3.01 -9.98
C MET A 133 6.72 3.72 -9.36
N VAL A 134 7.43 4.58 -10.10
CA VAL A 134 8.69 5.21 -9.66
C VAL A 134 8.61 5.88 -8.28
N PRO A 135 7.57 6.68 -7.94
CA PRO A 135 7.52 7.32 -6.62
C PRO A 135 7.47 6.30 -5.48
N MET A 136 6.63 5.26 -5.60
CA MET A 136 6.48 4.22 -4.59
C MET A 136 7.75 3.37 -4.48
N LEU A 137 8.34 2.96 -5.61
CA LEU A 137 9.61 2.23 -5.64
C LEU A 137 10.73 3.05 -4.96
N THR A 138 10.84 4.32 -5.31
CA THR A 138 11.88 5.21 -4.80
C THR A 138 11.73 5.45 -3.30
N LEU A 139 10.51 5.69 -2.81
CA LEU A 139 10.26 6.05 -1.40
C LEU A 139 10.08 4.84 -0.48
N SER A 140 9.95 3.62 -1.01
CA SER A 140 9.81 2.39 -0.21
C SER A 140 11.02 2.04 0.69
N GLY A 141 12.21 2.55 0.37
CA GLY A 141 13.44 2.14 1.05
C GLY A 141 13.94 0.73 0.72
N LEU A 142 13.18 -0.07 -0.04
CA LEU A 142 13.48 -1.48 -0.34
C LEU A 142 14.65 -1.69 -1.33
N PHE A 143 14.96 -0.66 -2.12
CA PHE A 143 15.99 -0.75 -3.18
C PHE A 143 17.23 0.05 -2.83
N GLU A 144 18.40 -0.58 -2.93
CA GLU A 144 19.72 0.01 -2.68
C GLU A 144 20.34 0.69 -3.92
N ASP A 145 19.60 0.84 -5.02
CA ASP A 145 20.09 1.49 -6.23
C ASP A 145 20.53 2.95 -5.95
N GLU A 146 21.66 3.35 -6.55
CA GLU A 146 22.26 4.68 -6.33
C GLU A 146 21.31 5.80 -6.76
N ASP A 147 20.53 5.62 -7.82
CA ASP A 147 19.61 6.65 -8.30
C ASP A 147 18.45 6.86 -7.32
N PHE A 148 17.89 5.77 -6.77
CA PHE A 148 16.86 5.86 -5.74
C PHE A 148 17.39 6.46 -4.44
N GLN A 149 18.60 6.08 -4.02
CA GLN A 149 19.25 6.66 -2.85
C GLN A 149 19.53 8.15 -3.02
N ASN A 150 19.96 8.59 -4.20
CA ASN A 150 20.21 9.99 -4.50
C ASN A 150 18.93 10.83 -4.39
N VAL A 151 17.79 10.30 -4.85
CA VAL A 151 16.48 10.95 -4.71
C VAL A 151 16.06 11.04 -3.24
N ARG A 152 16.11 9.92 -2.50
CA ARG A 152 15.71 9.90 -1.06
C ARG A 152 16.55 10.85 -0.20
N ASN A 153 17.85 10.99 -0.50
CA ASN A 153 18.76 11.84 0.25
C ASN A 153 18.66 13.34 -0.10
N ASP A 154 17.92 13.70 -1.16
CA ASP A 154 17.62 15.09 -1.52
C ASP A 154 16.17 15.41 -1.13
N ALA A 155 16.00 16.22 -0.09
CA ALA A 155 14.68 16.59 0.43
C ALA A 155 13.74 17.14 -0.65
N ALA A 156 14.24 17.95 -1.59
CA ALA A 156 13.40 18.54 -2.63
C ALA A 156 13.03 17.55 -3.74
N LEU A 157 13.81 16.48 -3.94
CA LEU A 157 13.44 15.38 -4.83
C LEU A 157 12.49 14.41 -4.13
N SER A 158 12.75 14.07 -2.86
CA SER A 158 11.89 13.23 -2.03
C SER A 158 10.48 13.81 -1.89
N ASP A 159 10.37 15.10 -1.54
CA ASP A 159 9.08 15.81 -1.44
C ASP A 159 8.31 15.77 -2.77
N ARG A 160 9.02 15.92 -3.90
CA ARG A 160 8.38 15.84 -5.23
C ARG A 160 7.87 14.44 -5.56
N MET A 161 8.58 13.40 -5.15
CA MET A 161 8.08 12.02 -5.29
C MET A 161 6.84 11.81 -4.44
N ALA A 162 6.85 12.29 -3.18
CA ALA A 162 5.72 12.19 -2.29
C ALA A 162 4.47 12.92 -2.85
N GLU A 163 4.65 14.13 -3.38
CA GLU A 163 3.58 14.91 -4.03
C GLU A 163 3.01 14.24 -5.28
N ALA A 164 3.78 13.38 -5.97
CA ALA A 164 3.35 12.69 -7.19
C ALA A 164 2.56 11.40 -6.94
N ILE A 165 2.60 10.83 -5.72
CA ILE A 165 1.94 9.54 -5.41
C ILE A 165 0.43 9.59 -5.69
N PRO A 166 -0.36 10.59 -5.22
CA PRO A 166 -1.82 10.56 -5.41
C PRO A 166 -2.24 10.58 -6.89
N ASP A 167 -1.51 11.33 -7.72
CA ASP A 167 -1.75 11.36 -9.16
C ASP A 167 -1.37 10.01 -9.79
N SER A 168 -0.22 9.44 -9.40
CA SER A 168 0.23 8.11 -9.88
C SER A 168 -0.77 7.00 -9.54
N LEU A 169 -1.36 7.03 -8.35
CA LEU A 169 -2.39 6.07 -7.94
C LEU A 169 -3.69 6.22 -8.74
N THR A 170 -4.05 7.45 -9.08
CA THR A 170 -5.23 7.72 -9.91
C THR A 170 -4.99 7.19 -11.33
N ASP A 171 -3.82 7.46 -11.90
CA ASP A 171 -3.46 7.01 -13.23
C ASP A 171 -3.32 5.48 -13.31
N LEU A 172 -2.71 4.83 -12.31
CA LEU A 172 -2.68 3.37 -12.20
C LEU A 172 -4.09 2.77 -12.14
N TYR A 173 -4.98 3.35 -11.31
CA TYR A 173 -6.35 2.88 -11.22
C TYR A 173 -7.09 3.00 -12.56
N LEU A 174 -6.91 4.13 -13.26
CA LEU A 174 -7.50 4.31 -14.58
C LEU A 174 -6.93 3.33 -15.60
N LEU A 175 -5.63 3.07 -15.55
CA LEU A 175 -4.95 2.14 -16.45
C LEU A 175 -5.52 0.72 -16.37
N PHE A 176 -5.81 0.22 -15.16
CA PHE A 176 -6.31 -1.14 -14.96
C PHE A 176 -7.84 -1.27 -14.92
N HIS A 177 -8.57 -0.20 -14.59
CA HIS A 177 -10.02 -0.28 -14.34
C HIS A 177 -10.89 0.57 -15.26
N ALA A 178 -10.32 1.43 -16.11
CA ALA A 178 -11.12 2.15 -17.10
C ALA A 178 -11.70 1.18 -18.14
N PRO A 179 -12.98 1.34 -18.53
CA PRO A 179 -13.57 0.53 -19.60
C PRO A 179 -12.95 0.87 -20.96
N ASP A 180 -12.73 -0.17 -21.78
CA ASP A 180 -12.31 -0.07 -23.20
C ASP A 180 -13.21 0.84 -24.06
#